data_AF-A0A0W0G7A2-F1
#
_entry.id   AF-A0A0W0G7A2-F1
#
_cell.length_a   1.000
_cell.length_b   1.000
_cell.length_c   1.000
_cell.angle_alpha   90.00
_cell.angle_beta   90.00
_cell.angle_gamma   90.00
#
_symmetry.space_group_name_H-M   'P 1'
#
loop_
_entity.id
_entity.type
_entity.pdbx_description
1 polymer ?
#
loop_
_entity_poly.entity_id
_entity_poly.type
_entity_poly.pdbx_seq_one_letter_code
_entity_poly.pdbx_strand_id
1 'polypeptide(L)'
;MEDTGFSLITKSDSTVTFKAVDTAKPSPNAKPDKALSWPEIMQGKNVFITNMSLGGYTEEHIRMFSQFYINMELHPRLREKQGQRAFVRYHAGVCWDWFESNEAGKPFDLANINEDILCDCFAEVQEEDMDATMNR
;
A
#
# COMPACT_ATOMS: atom_id res chain seq x y z
N MET A 1 16.39 -17.38 10.10
CA MET A 1 16.46 -17.14 11.55
C MET A 1 15.67 -15.86 11.76
N GLU A 2 14.42 -16.00 12.17
CA GLU A 2 13.52 -14.86 12.41
C GLU A 2 14.07 -14.11 13.62
N ASP A 3 14.57 -12.90 13.38
CA ASP A 3 14.94 -11.97 14.43
C ASP A 3 13.61 -11.30 14.82
N THR A 4 13.06 -11.69 15.97
CA THR A 4 11.81 -11.13 16.50
C THR A 4 12.16 -10.38 17.77
N GLY A 5 12.15 -9.05 17.70
CA GLY A 5 12.27 -8.20 18.88
C GLY A 5 10.96 -8.17 19.66
N PHE A 6 11.02 -8.04 20.99
CA PHE A 6 9.84 -7.81 21.82
C PHE A 6 9.98 -6.46 22.53
N SER A 7 8.98 -5.61 22.41
CA SER A 7 8.93 -4.34 23.14
C SER A 7 7.83 -4.37 24.20
N LEU A 8 8.17 -3.83 25.36
CA LEU A 8 7.33 -3.82 26.56
C LEU A 8 6.62 -2.47 26.66
N ILE A 9 5.29 -2.46 26.56
CA ILE A 9 4.49 -1.25 26.74
C ILE A 9 3.84 -1.32 28.11
N THR A 10 4.20 -0.38 28.99
CA THR A 10 3.56 -0.18 30.29
C THR A 10 2.50 0.90 30.18
N LYS A 11 1.23 0.55 30.43
CA LYS A 11 0.20 1.57 30.72
C LYS A 11 0.16 1.83 32.22
N SER A 12 -0.20 3.05 32.59
CA SER A 12 -0.28 3.56 33.98
C SER A 12 -1.13 2.70 34.93
N ASP A 13 -1.95 1.80 34.39
CA ASP A 13 -2.86 0.94 35.13
C ASP A 13 -2.37 -0.50 35.06
N SER A 14 -1.20 -0.78 35.67
CA SER A 14 -0.64 -2.12 35.96
C SER A 14 -0.64 -3.18 34.84
N THR A 15 -0.89 -2.78 33.60
CA THR A 15 -1.07 -3.68 32.46
C THR A 15 0.16 -3.58 31.58
N VAL A 16 0.85 -4.72 31.44
CA VAL A 16 2.02 -4.88 30.60
C VAL A 16 1.59 -5.60 29.34
N THR A 17 1.76 -4.98 28.18
CA THR A 17 1.49 -5.62 26.88
C THR A 17 2.82 -5.85 26.17
N PHE A 18 3.05 -7.10 25.73
CA PHE A 18 4.15 -7.45 24.85
C PHE A 18 3.70 -7.26 23.41
N LYS A 19 4.40 -6.43 22.64
CA LYS A 19 4.26 -6.36 21.18
C LYS A 19 5.51 -6.95 20.56
N ALA A 20 5.35 -7.99 19.74
CA ALA A 20 6.41 -8.40 18.82
C ALA A 20 6.67 -7.22 17.87
N VAL A 21 7.89 -6.73 17.87
CA VAL A 21 8.36 -5.69 16.98
C VAL A 21 9.20 -6.40 15.93
N ASP A 22 8.74 -6.34 14.69
CA ASP A 22 9.49 -6.85 13.57
C ASP A 22 10.83 -6.08 13.50
N THR A 23 11.94 -6.78 13.72
CA THR A 23 13.29 -6.20 13.71
C THR A 23 13.83 -6.05 12.29
N ALA A 24 13.04 -6.39 11.28
CA ALA A 24 13.34 -6.13 9.88
C ALA A 24 13.47 -4.62 9.62
N LYS A 25 14.72 -4.13 9.60
CA LYS A 25 15.01 -2.76 9.20
C LYS A 25 14.88 -2.64 7.67
N PRO A 26 14.12 -1.66 7.15
CA PRO A 26 14.09 -1.38 5.73
C PRO A 26 15.51 -1.17 5.18
N SER A 27 15.76 -1.66 3.97
CA SER A 27 17.02 -1.39 3.26
C SER A 27 17.29 0.13 3.23
N PRO A 28 18.54 0.59 3.35
CA PRO A 28 18.85 2.01 3.19
C PRO A 28 18.44 2.57 1.81
N ASN A 29 18.19 1.70 0.83
CA ASN A 29 17.72 2.06 -0.51
C ASN A 29 16.20 1.85 -0.69
N ALA A 30 15.47 1.47 0.37
CA ALA A 30 14.02 1.30 0.29
C ALA A 30 13.35 2.65 0.04
N LYS A 31 12.56 2.72 -1.03
CA LYS A 31 11.73 3.88 -1.35
C LYS A 31 10.36 3.70 -0.66
N PRO A 32 9.76 4.77 -0.12
CA PRO A 32 8.37 4.70 0.32
C PRO A 32 7.45 4.51 -0.88
N ASP A 33 6.33 3.81 -0.69
CA ASP A 33 5.41 3.47 -1.79
C ASP A 33 4.90 4.69 -2.56
N LYS A 34 4.66 5.80 -1.85
CA LYS A 34 4.27 7.10 -2.46
C LYS A 34 5.33 7.71 -3.38
N ALA A 35 6.58 7.26 -3.29
CA ALA A 35 7.69 7.71 -4.13
C ALA A 35 8.01 6.73 -5.27
N LEU A 36 7.29 5.61 -5.37
CA LEU A 36 7.41 4.69 -6.49
C LEU A 36 6.75 5.27 -7.74
N SER A 37 7.33 4.99 -8.89
CA SER A 37 6.69 5.22 -10.18
C SER A 37 5.75 4.07 -10.53
N TRP A 38 4.76 4.33 -11.39
CA TRP A 38 3.86 3.28 -11.88
C TRP A 38 4.59 2.05 -12.47
N PRO A 39 5.64 2.21 -13.31
CA PRO A 39 6.42 1.07 -13.78
C PRO A 39 7.12 0.28 -12.68
N GLU A 40 7.62 0.95 -11.63
CA GLU A 40 8.24 0.26 -10.48
C GLU A 40 7.21 -0.59 -9.73
N ILE A 41 5.99 -0.08 -9.51
CA ILE A 41 4.89 -0.86 -8.91
C ILE A 41 4.56 -2.07 -9.78
N MET A 42 4.39 -1.89 -11.09
CA MET A 42 4.05 -2.98 -12.02
C MET A 42 5.16 -4.03 -12.17
N GLN A 43 6.43 -3.66 -12.01
CA GLN A 43 7.52 -4.63 -11.95
C GLN A 43 7.55 -5.37 -10.61
N GLY A 44 7.34 -4.64 -9.51
CA GLY A 44 7.34 -5.18 -8.15
C GLY A 44 6.18 -6.13 -7.87
N LYS A 45 5.00 -5.92 -8.48
CA LYS A 45 3.78 -6.69 -8.18
C LYS A 45 3.96 -8.21 -8.29
N ASN A 46 4.71 -8.68 -9.29
CA ASN A 46 4.91 -10.12 -9.51
C ASN A 46 5.70 -10.76 -8.38
N VAL A 47 6.76 -10.07 -7.93
CA VAL A 47 7.58 -10.51 -6.79
C VAL A 47 6.75 -10.44 -5.52
N PHE A 48 6.02 -9.36 -5.30
CA PHE A 48 5.14 -9.19 -4.15
C PHE A 48 4.12 -10.33 -4.03
N ILE A 49 3.29 -10.55 -5.07
CA ILE A 49 2.24 -11.59 -5.09
C ILE A 49 2.84 -12.99 -4.86
N THR A 50 3.99 -13.30 -5.49
CA THR A 50 4.64 -14.60 -5.33
C THR A 50 5.09 -14.83 -3.89
N ASN A 51 5.61 -13.79 -3.23
CA ASN A 51 6.10 -13.87 -1.85
C ASN A 51 4.99 -13.78 -0.80
N MET A 52 3.77 -13.35 -1.15
CA MET A 52 2.64 -13.34 -0.20
C MET A 52 2.36 -14.74 0.38
N SER A 53 2.54 -15.80 -0.41
CA SER A 53 2.40 -17.18 0.07
C SER A 53 3.41 -17.52 1.18
N LEU A 54 4.63 -16.98 1.11
CA LEU A 54 5.66 -17.16 2.14
C LEU A 54 5.35 -16.38 3.41
N GLY A 55 4.58 -15.28 3.31
CA GLY A 55 4.12 -14.47 4.43
C GLY A 55 2.88 -15.00 5.14
N GLY A 56 2.40 -16.21 4.80
CA GLY A 56 1.23 -16.81 5.44
C GLY A 56 -0.12 -16.20 5.03
N TYR A 57 -0.15 -15.39 3.96
CA TYR A 57 -1.40 -14.88 3.40
C TYR A 57 -2.15 -16.00 2.66
N THR A 58 -3.49 -16.00 2.75
CA THR A 58 -4.33 -17.05 2.15
C THR A 58 -4.39 -16.95 0.63
N GLU A 59 -4.83 -18.01 -0.04
CA GLU A 59 -5.04 -18.01 -1.49
C GLU A 59 -6.07 -16.95 -1.92
N GLU A 60 -7.08 -16.67 -1.08
CA GLU A 60 -8.05 -15.61 -1.32
C GLU A 60 -7.38 -14.23 -1.33
N HIS A 61 -6.46 -13.95 -0.39
CA HIS A 61 -5.71 -12.70 -0.38
C HIS A 61 -4.84 -12.57 -1.64
N ILE A 62 -4.13 -13.62 -2.02
CA ILE A 62 -3.27 -13.62 -3.22
C ILE A 62 -4.10 -13.37 -4.48
N ARG A 63 -5.27 -14.02 -4.60
CA ARG A 63 -6.19 -13.82 -5.72
C ARG A 63 -6.75 -12.40 -5.74
N MET A 64 -7.13 -11.87 -4.59
CA MET A 64 -7.63 -10.50 -4.43
C MET A 64 -6.58 -9.48 -4.90
N PHE A 65 -5.32 -9.58 -4.43
CA PHE A 65 -4.25 -8.70 -4.89
C PHE A 65 -3.98 -8.85 -6.39
N SER A 66 -4.00 -10.07 -6.92
CA SER A 66 -3.85 -10.30 -8.37
C SER A 66 -4.93 -9.58 -9.17
N GLN A 67 -6.19 -9.68 -8.73
CA GLN A 67 -7.31 -8.99 -9.37
C GLN A 67 -7.21 -7.47 -9.21
N PHE A 68 -6.79 -6.99 -8.04
CA PHE A 68 -6.55 -5.58 -7.78
C PHE A 68 -5.56 -4.97 -8.77
N TYR A 69 -4.39 -5.60 -8.97
CA TYR A 69 -3.41 -5.11 -9.94
C TYR A 69 -3.92 -5.15 -11.39
N ILE A 70 -4.67 -6.19 -11.77
CA ILE A 70 -5.31 -6.25 -13.10
C ILE A 70 -6.31 -5.11 -13.27
N ASN A 71 -7.15 -4.86 -12.26
CA ASN A 71 -8.19 -3.83 -12.31
C ASN A 71 -7.60 -2.42 -12.41
N MET A 72 -6.51 -2.12 -11.68
CA MET A 72 -5.82 -0.85 -11.86
C MET A 72 -5.22 -0.71 -13.26
N GLU A 73 -4.58 -1.76 -13.80
CA GLU A 73 -3.94 -1.73 -15.12
C GLU A 73 -4.95 -1.56 -16.27
N LEU A 74 -6.14 -2.14 -16.12
CA LEU A 74 -7.23 -2.02 -17.09
C LEU A 74 -8.11 -0.79 -16.88
N HIS A 75 -7.90 -0.03 -15.80
CA HIS A 75 -8.75 1.09 -15.45
C HIS A 75 -8.68 2.20 -16.51
N PRO A 76 -9.80 2.71 -17.04
CA PRO A 76 -9.78 3.75 -18.09
C PRO A 76 -9.00 5.00 -17.69
N ARG A 77 -9.14 5.42 -16.42
CA ARG A 77 -8.47 6.62 -15.89
C ARG A 77 -6.96 6.52 -15.83
N LEU A 78 -6.38 5.31 -15.90
CA LEU A 78 -4.93 5.16 -15.89
C LEU A 78 -4.26 5.89 -17.06
N ARG A 79 -4.96 5.98 -18.20
CA ARG A 79 -4.47 6.63 -19.43
C ARG A 79 -4.75 8.13 -19.47
N GLU A 80 -5.43 8.68 -18.47
CA GLU A 80 -5.67 10.11 -18.38
C GLU A 80 -4.39 10.86 -18.04
N LYS A 81 -4.43 12.19 -18.22
CA LYS A 81 -3.35 13.06 -17.74
C LYS A 81 -3.18 12.81 -16.23
N GLN A 82 -1.94 12.62 -15.79
CA GLN A 82 -1.59 12.28 -14.40
C GLN A 82 -2.11 10.93 -13.88
N GLY A 83 -2.79 10.11 -14.70
CA GLY A 83 -3.40 8.86 -14.26
C GLY A 83 -2.45 7.94 -13.51
N GLN A 84 -1.24 7.73 -14.05
CA GLN A 84 -0.21 6.93 -13.37
C GLN A 84 0.18 7.47 -11.98
N ARG A 85 0.26 8.79 -11.78
CA ARG A 85 0.58 9.39 -10.48
C ARG A 85 -0.57 9.23 -9.49
N ALA A 86 -1.81 9.42 -9.95
CA ALA A 86 -2.99 9.19 -9.12
C ALA A 86 -3.07 7.72 -8.69
N PHE A 87 -2.82 6.78 -9.60
CA PHE A 87 -2.81 5.35 -9.28
C PHE A 87 -1.67 4.92 -8.35
N VAL A 88 -0.50 5.56 -8.42
CA VAL A 88 0.59 5.34 -7.43
C VAL A 88 0.12 5.74 -6.03
N ARG A 89 -0.54 6.90 -5.88
CA ARG A 89 -1.05 7.35 -4.58
C ARG A 89 -2.14 6.46 -4.05
N TYR A 90 -3.09 6.13 -4.92
CA TYR A 90 -4.18 5.22 -4.62
C TYR A 90 -3.60 3.90 -4.11
N HIS A 91 -2.68 3.28 -4.87
CA HIS A 91 -2.01 2.03 -4.50
C HIS A 91 -1.35 2.11 -3.12
N ALA A 92 -0.56 3.15 -2.86
CA ALA A 92 0.13 3.33 -1.58
C ALA A 92 -0.84 3.47 -0.40
N GLY A 93 -1.93 4.22 -0.58
CA GLY A 93 -2.95 4.41 0.46
C GLY A 93 -3.73 3.13 0.73
N VAL A 94 -4.37 2.56 -0.29
CA VAL A 94 -5.28 1.42 -0.08
C VAL A 94 -4.55 0.14 0.33
N CYS A 95 -3.30 -0.06 -0.10
CA CYS A 95 -2.52 -1.21 0.37
C CYS A 95 -2.20 -1.07 1.87
N TRP A 96 -1.80 0.12 2.32
CA TRP A 96 -1.55 0.39 3.73
C TRP A 96 -2.81 0.15 4.57
N ASP A 97 -3.93 0.74 4.17
CA ASP A 97 -5.22 0.60 4.86
C ASP A 97 -5.69 -0.87 4.91
N TRP A 98 -5.43 -1.62 3.84
CA TRP A 98 -5.75 -3.04 3.80
C TRP A 98 -4.90 -3.85 4.77
N PHE A 99 -3.59 -3.61 4.84
CA PHE A 99 -2.72 -4.30 5.80
C PHE A 99 -3.14 -4.00 7.25
N GLU A 100 -3.41 -2.73 7.58
CA GLU A 100 -3.92 -2.36 8.91
C GLU A 100 -5.27 -3.04 9.22
N SER A 101 -6.18 -3.07 8.25
CA SER A 101 -7.49 -3.69 8.40
C SER A 101 -7.41 -5.22 8.53
N ASN A 102 -6.49 -5.85 7.79
CA ASN A 102 -6.22 -7.28 7.88
C ASN A 102 -5.62 -7.66 9.24
N GLU A 103 -4.66 -6.88 9.77
CA GLU A 103 -4.13 -7.06 11.13
C GLU A 103 -5.22 -6.90 12.21
N ALA A 104 -6.19 -6.01 11.99
CA ALA A 104 -7.35 -5.85 12.86
C ALA A 104 -8.42 -6.95 12.70
N GLY A 105 -8.20 -7.93 11.81
CA GLY A 105 -9.14 -9.03 11.54
C GLY A 105 -10.38 -8.61 10.74
N LYS A 106 -10.32 -7.47 10.03
CA LYS A 106 -11.40 -6.92 9.22
C LYS A 106 -10.93 -6.61 7.78
N PRO A 107 -10.36 -7.59 7.06
CA PRO A 107 -9.92 -7.35 5.69
C PRO A 107 -11.11 -6.94 4.81
N PHE A 108 -10.83 -6.09 3.83
CA PHE A 108 -11.79 -5.72 2.79
C PHE A 108 -11.27 -6.16 1.42
N ASP A 109 -12.14 -6.13 0.42
CA ASP A 109 -11.78 -6.54 -0.93
C ASP A 109 -11.12 -5.39 -1.70
N LEU A 110 -9.79 -5.43 -1.83
CA LEU A 110 -9.00 -4.48 -2.62
C LEU A 110 -9.24 -4.56 -4.12
N ALA A 111 -9.79 -5.66 -4.63
CA ALA A 111 -10.01 -5.82 -6.06
C ALA A 111 -10.99 -4.79 -6.60
N ASN A 112 -11.94 -4.33 -5.77
CA ASN A 112 -12.88 -3.30 -6.13
C ASN A 112 -12.22 -1.93 -5.96
N ILE A 113 -11.93 -1.25 -7.07
CA ILE A 113 -11.36 0.09 -7.04
C ILE A 113 -12.38 1.04 -6.42
N ASN A 114 -11.99 1.69 -5.33
CA ASN A 114 -12.77 2.72 -4.68
C ASN A 114 -12.63 4.01 -5.48
N GLU A 115 -13.64 4.33 -6.27
CA GLU A 115 -13.65 5.51 -7.14
C GLU A 115 -13.55 6.82 -6.37
N ASP A 116 -14.06 6.90 -5.14
CA ASP A 116 -14.02 8.11 -4.34
C ASP A 116 -12.57 8.41 -3.92
N ILE A 117 -11.87 7.42 -3.36
CA ILE A 117 -10.44 7.54 -3.01
C ILE A 117 -9.59 7.82 -4.25
N LEU A 118 -9.93 7.18 -5.39
CA LEU A 118 -9.23 7.44 -6.65
C LEU A 118 -9.45 8.88 -7.12
N CYS A 119 -10.68 9.41 -7.05
CA CYS A 119 -10.98 10.80 -7.36
C CYS A 119 -10.17 11.77 -6.50
N ASP A 120 -10.10 11.51 -5.20
CA ASP A 120 -9.31 12.33 -4.27
C ASP A 120 -7.83 12.33 -4.65
N CYS A 121 -7.27 11.16 -4.99
CA CYS A 121 -5.90 11.06 -5.49
C CYS A 121 -5.68 11.87 -6.78
N PHE A 122 -6.65 11.91 -7.69
CA PHE A 122 -6.57 12.76 -8.88
C PHE A 122 -6.59 14.25 -8.53
N ALA A 123 -7.47 14.67 -7.60
CA ALA A 123 -7.55 16.06 -7.16
C ALA A 123 -6.22 16.51 -6.53
N GLU A 124 -5.65 15.72 -5.63
CA GLU A 124 -4.36 16.02 -5.00
C GLU A 124 -3.22 16.16 -6.02
N VAL A 125 -3.19 15.31 -7.07
CA VAL A 125 -2.15 15.39 -8.10
C VAL A 125 -2.34 16.63 -8.97
N GLN A 126 -3.58 17.02 -9.24
CA GLN A 126 -3.88 18.24 -9.98
C GLN A 126 -3.47 19.49 -9.21
N GLU A 127 -3.78 19.57 -7.91
CA GLU A 127 -3.42 20.68 -7.04
C GLU A 127 -1.91 20.90 -7.01
N GLU A 128 -1.12 19.84 -6.85
CA GLU A 128 0.34 19.93 -6.90
C GLU A 128 0.88 20.46 -8.22
N ASP A 129 0.28 20.06 -9.35
CA ASP A 129 0.70 20.54 -10.67
C ASP A 129 0.34 22.02 -10.86
N MET A 130 -0.77 22.49 -10.27
CA MET A 130 -1.11 23.91 -10.26
C MET A 130 -0.11 24.70 -9.41
N ASP A 131 0.18 24.24 -8.20
CA ASP A 131 1.13 24.89 -7.29
C ASP A 131 2.54 24.96 -7.90
N ALA A 132 2.98 23.89 -8.56
CA ALA A 132 4.26 23.85 -9.26
C ALA A 132 4.30 24.83 -10.46
N THR A 133 3.16 25.10 -11.08
CA THR A 133 3.05 26.07 -12.19
C THR A 133 3.03 27.51 -11.68
N MET A 134 2.40 27.77 -10.53
CA MET A 134 2.32 29.11 -9.93
C MET A 134 3.62 29.56 -9.25
N ASN A 135 4.44 28.62 -8.78
CA ASN A 135 5.72 28.89 -8.13
C ASN A 135 6.92 28.95 -9.09
N ARG A 136 6.69 29.05 -10.41
CA ARG A 136 7.72 29.04 -11.45
C ARG A 136 7.74 30.35 -12.24
#